data_AF-A0A0M0JG81-F1
#
_entry.id   AF-A0A0M0JG81-F1
#
_cell.length_a   1.000
_cell.length_b   1.000
_cell.length_c   1.000
_cell.angle_alpha   90.00
_cell.angle_beta   90.00
_cell.angle_gamma   90.00
#
_symmetry.space_group_name_H-M   'P 1'
#
loop_
_entity.id
_entity.type
_entity.pdbx_description
1 polymer ?
#
loop_
_entity_poly.entity_id
_entity_poly.type
_entity_poly.pdbx_seq_one_letter_code
_entity_poly.pdbx_strand_id
1 'polypeptide(L)'
;MAAKTRLLRPLADAAIAAPFLQAYEAMMLDVVAPHVSACYALEGQQCDRLYYAAFPTLRVQTPSASHATIRPHFDGMYDLPLGSLNFWIPLTRVSEASALWLEGATGVGEIVDEIGGEIGVEIGGAAEGPRSPYARAPHYLALTDASRFDGRSTIHFTVPNRSTRTRVSIDFRVVPGARFDPSCRLARLGYFSACERHVERHVERHVEPVSRGAVGPRDGRRDDDDDGARSGKFRKVASGRVSKLHGMPHEAKPVVLDGR
;
A
#
# COMPACT_ATOMS: atom_id res chain seq x y z
N MET A 1 -0.75 -15.24 -26.18
CA MET A 1 0.02 -15.92 -25.12
C MET A 1 1.51 -15.55 -25.15
N ALA A 2 2.23 -15.65 -26.28
CA ALA A 2 3.68 -15.41 -26.36
C ALA A 2 4.17 -14.02 -25.89
N ALA A 3 3.44 -12.93 -26.19
CA ALA A 3 3.85 -11.57 -25.80
C ALA A 3 3.80 -11.34 -24.27
N LYS A 4 2.74 -11.82 -23.60
CA LYS A 4 2.60 -11.71 -22.14
C LYS A 4 3.69 -12.50 -21.41
N THR A 5 3.96 -13.74 -21.84
CA THR A 5 5.04 -14.55 -21.28
C THR A 5 6.41 -13.88 -21.46
N ARG A 6 6.68 -13.29 -22.63
CA ARG A 6 7.93 -12.56 -22.87
C ARG A 6 8.07 -11.32 -21.98
N LEU A 7 6.99 -10.57 -21.79
CA LEU A 7 6.97 -9.36 -20.97
C LEU A 7 7.09 -9.67 -19.47
N LEU A 8 6.52 -10.79 -19.03
CA LEU A 8 6.58 -11.24 -17.62
C LEU A 8 7.81 -12.09 -17.31
N ARG A 9 8.58 -12.52 -18.31
CA ARG A 9 9.76 -13.39 -18.12
C ARG A 9 10.75 -12.84 -17.08
N PRO A 10 11.08 -11.54 -17.04
CA PRO A 10 11.96 -11.00 -16.00
C PRO A 10 11.39 -11.15 -14.58
N LEU A 11 10.06 -11.11 -14.44
CA LEU A 11 9.37 -11.26 -13.15
C LEU A 11 9.14 -12.73 -12.77
N ALA A 12 9.20 -13.64 -13.74
CA ALA A 12 9.10 -15.08 -13.52
C ALA A 12 10.45 -15.72 -13.13
N ASP A 13 11.56 -15.06 -13.45
CA ASP A 13 12.91 -15.45 -13.01
C ASP A 13 13.18 -14.89 -11.61
N ALA A 14 13.38 -15.78 -10.64
CA ALA A 14 13.56 -15.39 -9.25
C ALA A 14 14.82 -14.55 -9.02
N ALA A 15 15.90 -14.77 -9.76
CA ALA A 15 17.13 -14.01 -9.61
C ALA A 15 16.97 -12.59 -10.18
N ILE A 16 16.27 -12.45 -11.30
CA ILE A 16 15.98 -11.15 -11.92
C ILE A 16 14.95 -10.37 -11.09
N ALA A 17 13.95 -11.04 -10.52
CA ALA A 17 12.91 -10.42 -9.70
C ALA A 17 13.39 -10.06 -8.29
N ALA A 18 14.47 -10.67 -7.78
CA ALA A 18 14.92 -10.51 -6.40
C ALA A 18 15.19 -9.04 -6.00
N PRO A 19 15.93 -8.23 -6.78
CA PRO A 19 16.16 -6.82 -6.41
C PRO A 19 14.86 -6.01 -6.31
N PHE A 20 13.91 -6.25 -7.22
CA PHE A 20 12.60 -5.59 -7.19
C PHE A 20 11.81 -6.00 -5.93
N LEU A 21 11.81 -7.29 -5.61
CA LEU A 21 11.11 -7.81 -4.43
C LEU A 21 11.74 -7.35 -3.12
N GLN A 22 13.06 -7.22 -3.07
CA GLN A 22 13.77 -6.66 -1.91
C GLN A 22 13.43 -5.18 -1.72
N ALA A 23 13.42 -4.39 -2.80
CA ALA A 23 13.02 -2.99 -2.74
C ALA A 23 11.54 -2.83 -2.32
N TYR A 24 10.65 -3.67 -2.86
CA TYR A 24 9.24 -3.71 -2.46
C TYR A 24 9.08 -4.07 -0.99
N GLU A 25 9.82 -5.05 -0.49
CA GLU A 25 9.79 -5.47 0.91
C GLU A 25 10.32 -4.38 1.85
N ALA A 26 11.43 -3.72 1.49
CA ALA A 26 11.95 -2.57 2.25
C ALA A 26 10.90 -1.45 2.33
N MET A 27 10.32 -1.03 1.20
CA MET A 27 9.23 -0.05 1.18
C MET A 27 8.04 -0.48 2.07
N MET A 28 7.71 -1.77 2.10
CA MET A 28 6.64 -2.27 2.95
C MET A 28 6.97 -2.17 4.45
N LEU A 29 8.19 -2.49 4.85
CA LEU A 29 8.61 -2.54 6.26
C LEU A 29 8.99 -1.17 6.82
N ASP A 30 9.63 -0.34 6.01
CA ASP A 30 10.26 0.91 6.46
C ASP A 30 9.35 2.12 6.24
N VAL A 31 8.41 2.05 5.29
CA VAL A 31 7.49 3.16 4.95
C VAL A 31 6.04 2.80 5.21
N VAL A 32 5.51 1.81 4.48
CA VAL A 32 4.06 1.53 4.48
C VAL A 32 3.57 1.04 5.84
N ALA A 33 4.29 0.10 6.47
CA ALA A 33 3.85 -0.47 7.73
C ALA A 33 3.84 0.54 8.90
N PRO A 34 4.89 1.36 9.09
CA PRO A 34 4.86 2.48 10.02
C PRO A 34 3.70 3.44 9.75
N HIS A 35 3.49 3.84 8.49
CA HIS A 35 2.41 4.76 8.11
C HIS A 35 1.02 4.22 8.46
N VAL A 36 0.72 2.98 8.07
CA VAL A 36 -0.58 2.35 8.40
C VAL A 36 -0.77 2.29 9.90
N SER A 37 0.26 1.89 10.63
CA SER A 37 0.16 1.79 12.08
C SER A 37 -0.02 3.14 12.77
N ALA A 38 0.61 4.21 12.28
CA ALA A 38 0.40 5.56 12.77
C ALA A 38 -1.04 6.03 12.50
N CYS A 39 -1.58 5.76 11.32
CA CYS A 39 -2.97 6.08 10.99
C CYS A 39 -3.97 5.39 11.94
N TYR A 40 -3.76 4.11 12.23
CA TYR A 40 -4.60 3.37 13.19
C TYR A 40 -4.46 3.91 14.62
N ALA A 41 -3.25 4.31 15.03
CA ALA A 41 -3.02 4.89 16.35
C ALA A 41 -3.79 6.20 16.55
N LEU A 42 -3.89 7.04 15.52
CA LEU A 42 -4.71 8.28 15.54
C LEU A 42 -6.21 7.98 15.73
N GLU A 43 -6.67 6.81 15.31
CA GLU A 43 -8.04 6.32 15.53
C GLU A 43 -8.21 5.60 16.89
N GLY A 44 -7.21 5.65 17.76
CA GLY A 44 -7.18 4.95 19.05
C GLY A 44 -7.04 3.43 18.92
N GLN A 45 -6.56 2.93 17.78
CA GLN A 45 -6.39 1.50 17.50
C GLN A 45 -4.92 1.12 17.38
N GLN A 46 -4.54 0.00 18.01
CA GLN A 46 -3.21 -0.57 17.86
C GLN A 46 -3.12 -1.42 16.59
N CYS A 47 -2.03 -1.25 15.83
CA CYS A 47 -1.81 -1.98 14.59
C CYS A 47 -0.37 -2.49 14.50
N ASP A 48 -0.09 -3.57 15.22
CA ASP A 48 1.25 -4.16 15.25
C ASP A 48 1.45 -5.27 14.22
N ARG A 49 0.41 -5.66 13.48
CA ARG A 49 0.49 -6.72 12.49
C ARG A 49 -0.18 -6.27 11.21
N LEU A 50 0.47 -6.49 10.07
CA LEU A 50 -0.08 -6.21 8.76
C LEU A 50 0.10 -7.41 7.84
N TYR A 51 -0.87 -7.59 6.95
CA TYR A 51 -0.82 -8.52 5.85
C TYR A 51 -0.80 -7.71 4.55
N TYR A 52 0.17 -7.95 3.68
CA TYR A 52 0.33 -7.17 2.46
C TYR A 52 0.52 -8.10 1.26
N ALA A 53 0.16 -7.63 0.06
CA ALA A 53 0.32 -8.39 -1.17
C ALA A 53 1.77 -8.89 -1.29
N ALA A 54 1.98 -10.20 -1.45
CA ALA A 54 3.34 -10.74 -1.55
C ALA A 54 4.09 -10.27 -2.81
N PHE A 55 3.35 -9.78 -3.80
CA PHE A 55 3.86 -9.20 -5.03
C PHE A 55 2.93 -8.04 -5.45
N PRO A 56 3.46 -6.83 -5.74
CA PRO A 56 2.62 -5.71 -6.17
C PRO A 56 2.13 -5.91 -7.61
N THR A 57 0.95 -5.41 -7.92
CA THR A 57 0.44 -5.42 -9.29
C THR A 57 1.09 -4.30 -10.08
N LEU A 58 1.82 -4.63 -11.15
CA LEU A 58 2.31 -3.67 -12.12
C LEU A 58 1.22 -3.37 -13.15
N ARG A 59 0.91 -2.10 -13.37
CA ARG A 59 -0.05 -1.64 -14.37
C ARG A 59 0.64 -0.75 -15.40
N VAL A 60 0.40 -1.08 -16.67
CA VAL A 60 0.89 -0.31 -17.82
C VAL A 60 -0.31 0.12 -18.65
N GLN A 61 -0.45 1.42 -18.85
CA GLN A 61 -1.51 2.00 -19.67
C GLN A 61 -0.90 2.88 -20.76
N THR A 62 -0.85 2.39 -21.99
CA THR A 62 -0.39 3.16 -23.15
C THR A 62 -1.38 4.25 -23.54
N PRO A 63 -0.95 5.30 -24.26
CA PRO A 63 -1.85 6.28 -24.86
C PRO A 63 -2.99 5.61 -25.65
N SER A 64 -4.21 6.03 -25.39
CA SER A 64 -5.41 5.54 -26.07
C SER A 64 -6.55 6.55 -25.98
N ALA A 65 -7.24 6.77 -27.10
CA ALA A 65 -8.41 7.64 -27.17
C ALA A 65 -9.67 7.01 -26.54
N SER A 66 -9.75 5.68 -26.51
CA SER A 66 -10.98 4.94 -26.20
C SER A 66 -10.81 3.80 -25.21
N HIS A 67 -9.58 3.35 -24.92
CA HIS A 67 -9.36 2.18 -24.09
C HIS A 67 -8.94 2.52 -22.66
N ALA A 68 -9.85 2.27 -21.72
CA ALA A 68 -9.56 2.20 -20.29
C ALA A 68 -9.15 0.77 -19.91
N THR A 69 -8.17 0.64 -19.01
CA THR A 69 -7.66 -0.67 -18.55
C THR A 69 -8.47 -1.28 -17.42
N ILE A 70 -9.20 -0.47 -16.67
CA ILE A 70 -9.94 -0.83 -15.46
C ILE A 70 -11.33 -0.19 -15.54
N ARG A 71 -12.37 -1.00 -15.40
CA ARG A 71 -13.76 -0.54 -15.29
C ARG A 71 -14.09 -0.13 -13.85
N PRO A 72 -15.09 0.75 -13.63
CA PRO A 72 -15.59 1.08 -12.29
C PRO A 72 -15.91 -0.17 -11.48
N HIS A 73 -15.28 -0.30 -10.32
CA HIS A 73 -15.50 -1.36 -9.33
C HIS A 73 -14.97 -0.92 -7.97
N PHE A 74 -15.38 -1.60 -6.92
CA PHE A 74 -14.70 -1.60 -5.63
C PHE A 74 -14.23 -3.02 -5.32
N ASP A 75 -13.16 -3.18 -4.55
CA ASP A 75 -12.53 -4.49 -4.32
C ASP A 75 -13.42 -5.44 -3.49
N GLY A 76 -14.39 -4.91 -2.74
CA GLY A 76 -15.42 -5.69 -2.05
C GLY A 76 -16.30 -6.53 -2.98
N MET A 77 -16.37 -6.20 -4.27
CA MET A 77 -17.03 -7.06 -5.28
C MET A 77 -16.30 -8.39 -5.50
N TYR A 78 -15.07 -8.53 -4.97
CA TYR A 78 -14.23 -9.72 -5.10
C TYR A 78 -14.00 -10.43 -3.75
N ASP A 79 -14.91 -10.26 -2.79
CA ASP A 79 -14.84 -10.86 -1.45
C ASP A 79 -13.58 -10.49 -0.65
N LEU A 80 -13.04 -9.27 -0.88
CA LEU A 80 -11.88 -8.78 -0.14
C LEU A 80 -12.28 -8.28 1.25
N PRO A 81 -11.56 -8.60 2.34
CA PRO A 81 -12.00 -8.31 3.71
C PRO A 81 -12.15 -6.80 3.99
N LEU A 82 -12.95 -6.47 5.01
CA LEU A 82 -13.04 -5.10 5.54
C LEU A 82 -11.65 -4.59 5.91
N GLY A 83 -11.39 -3.30 5.71
CA GLY A 83 -10.07 -2.71 6.00
C GLY A 83 -8.97 -3.10 5.01
N SER A 84 -9.29 -3.66 3.85
CA SER A 84 -8.34 -3.86 2.74
C SER A 84 -8.00 -2.53 2.08
N LEU A 85 -6.90 -1.92 2.51
CA LEU A 85 -6.37 -0.69 1.95
C LEU A 85 -5.68 -0.97 0.63
N ASN A 86 -5.96 -0.16 -0.39
CA ASN A 86 -5.18 -0.11 -1.62
C ASN A 86 -4.17 1.02 -1.52
N PHE A 87 -2.94 0.73 -1.92
CA PHE A 87 -1.88 1.68 -2.15
C PHE A 87 -1.66 1.75 -3.66
N TRP A 88 -1.65 2.95 -4.22
CA TRP A 88 -1.39 3.19 -5.63
C TRP A 88 -0.22 4.17 -5.76
N ILE A 89 0.80 3.78 -6.50
CA ILE A 89 2.02 4.56 -6.69
C ILE A 89 2.29 4.71 -8.19
N PRO A 90 2.23 5.93 -8.74
CA PRO A 90 2.67 6.18 -10.11
C PRO A 90 4.20 6.09 -10.21
N LEU A 91 4.70 5.34 -11.19
CA LEU A 91 6.14 5.24 -11.51
C LEU A 91 6.54 6.14 -12.69
N THR A 92 5.58 6.85 -13.26
CA THR A 92 5.73 7.85 -14.32
C THR A 92 4.87 9.04 -13.94
N ARG A 93 5.21 10.25 -14.39
CA ARG A 93 4.36 11.43 -14.17
C ARG A 93 2.94 11.18 -14.68
N VAL A 94 1.95 11.51 -13.85
CA VAL A 94 0.52 11.33 -14.13
C VAL A 94 -0.17 12.69 -14.15
N SER A 95 -1.12 12.83 -15.06
CA SER A 95 -2.16 13.86 -15.01
C SER A 95 -3.54 13.21 -14.99
N GLU A 96 -4.58 14.01 -14.78
CA GLU A 96 -5.99 13.58 -14.88
C GLU A 96 -6.30 12.75 -16.14
N ALA A 97 -5.62 13.04 -17.25
CA ALA A 97 -5.78 12.33 -18.53
C ALA A 97 -5.32 10.87 -18.48
N SER A 98 -4.61 10.47 -17.42
CA SER A 98 -4.00 9.15 -17.24
C SER A 98 -4.19 8.58 -15.82
N ALA A 99 -4.75 9.34 -14.88
CA ALA A 99 -4.84 8.99 -13.47
C ALA A 99 -5.67 7.73 -13.17
N LEU A 100 -5.48 7.19 -11.96
CA LEU A 100 -6.48 6.38 -11.31
C LEU A 100 -7.56 7.32 -10.75
N TRP A 101 -8.82 7.00 -11.01
CA TRP A 101 -9.96 7.78 -10.55
C TRP A 101 -10.65 7.05 -9.41
N LEU A 102 -10.99 7.78 -8.34
CA LEU A 102 -11.74 7.31 -7.18
C LEU A 102 -13.08 8.03 -7.10
N GLU A 103 -14.12 7.36 -6.61
CA GLU A 103 -15.34 8.03 -6.13
C GLU A 103 -15.03 8.83 -4.86
N GLY A 104 -15.31 10.12 -4.93
CA GLY A 104 -15.08 11.10 -3.89
C GLY A 104 -16.18 11.04 -2.84
N ALA A 105 -15.88 10.39 -1.72
CA ALA A 105 -16.50 10.74 -0.44
C ALA A 105 -15.70 10.33 0.80
N THR A 106 -14.87 9.28 0.80
CA THR A 106 -14.21 8.85 2.06
C THR A 106 -12.89 8.09 1.85
N GLY A 107 -11.91 8.36 2.73
CA GLY A 107 -10.80 7.44 3.00
C GLY A 107 -9.52 7.59 2.17
N VAL A 108 -9.35 8.65 1.37
CA VAL A 108 -8.10 8.92 0.65
C VAL A 108 -7.07 9.55 1.59
N GLY A 109 -5.87 8.98 1.65
CA GLY A 109 -4.73 9.56 2.37
C GLY A 109 -3.50 9.64 1.46
N GLU A 110 -2.76 10.73 1.57
CA GLU A 110 -1.51 10.95 0.84
C GLU A 110 -0.32 10.32 1.60
N ILE A 111 0.70 9.85 0.86
CA ILE A 111 1.93 9.24 1.41
C ILE A 111 3.16 9.74 0.65
N VAL A 112 3.06 10.95 0.10
CA VAL A 112 3.96 11.46 -0.94
C VAL A 112 5.38 11.65 -0.42
N ASP A 113 5.54 12.22 0.77
CA ASP A 113 6.85 12.58 1.33
C ASP A 113 7.69 11.38 1.76
N GLU A 114 7.06 10.31 2.25
CA GLU A 114 7.77 9.12 2.77
C GLU A 114 8.23 8.17 1.65
N ILE A 115 7.50 8.11 0.54
CA ILE A 115 7.81 7.21 -0.59
C ILE A 115 8.75 7.87 -1.61
N GLY A 116 8.66 9.20 -1.79
CA GLY A 116 9.45 9.93 -2.79
C GLY A 116 10.95 10.00 -2.51
N GLY A 117 11.34 10.02 -1.23
CA GLY A 117 12.74 10.16 -0.81
C GLY A 117 13.64 8.94 -1.06
N GLU A 118 13.08 7.72 -1.01
CA GLU A 118 13.88 6.49 -1.04
C GLU A 118 13.90 5.77 -2.41
N ILE A 119 12.88 5.97 -3.26
CA ILE A 119 12.74 5.22 -4.52
C ILE A 119 13.33 5.97 -5.73
N GLY A 120 13.84 7.19 -5.55
CA GLY A 120 14.39 7.99 -6.67
C GLY A 120 13.36 8.28 -7.78
N VAL A 121 12.07 8.13 -7.47
CA VAL A 121 10.97 8.48 -8.35
C VAL A 121 10.73 9.96 -8.17
N GLU A 122 10.92 10.75 -9.23
CA GLU A 122 10.36 12.11 -9.26
C GLU A 122 8.83 11.97 -9.18
N ILE A 123 8.28 12.05 -7.97
CA ILE A 123 6.85 12.21 -7.74
C ILE A 123 6.50 13.60 -8.27
N GLY A 124 6.05 13.61 -9.53
CA GLY A 124 5.86 14.84 -10.29
C GLY A 124 4.52 15.45 -9.96
N GLY A 125 4.54 16.72 -9.54
CA GLY A 125 3.35 17.57 -9.49
C GLY A 125 2.58 17.51 -10.81
N ALA A 126 1.25 17.69 -10.69
CA ALA A 126 0.26 17.52 -11.76
C ALA A 126 0.78 17.98 -13.13
N ALA A 127 0.95 17.04 -14.06
CA ALA A 127 1.35 17.38 -15.42
C ALA A 127 0.19 18.11 -16.14
N GLU A 128 0.51 19.22 -16.81
CA GLU A 128 -0.47 19.90 -17.68
C GLU A 128 -0.93 18.96 -18.81
N GLY A 129 -2.24 18.77 -18.92
CA GLY A 129 -2.83 17.89 -19.92
C GLY A 129 -4.33 18.13 -20.07
N PRO A 130 -4.95 17.59 -21.15
CA PRO A 130 -6.38 17.75 -21.36
C PRO A 130 -7.17 17.16 -20.17
N ARG A 131 -8.06 17.98 -19.58
CA ARG A 131 -8.90 17.56 -18.45
C ARG A 131 -9.83 16.42 -18.85
N SER A 132 -10.01 15.48 -17.94
CA SER A 132 -10.94 14.36 -18.12
C SER A 132 -12.40 14.86 -18.08
N PRO A 133 -13.34 14.25 -18.84
CA PRO A 133 -14.76 14.59 -18.71
C PRO A 133 -15.31 14.33 -17.30
N TYR A 134 -14.65 13.46 -16.52
CA TYR A 134 -14.99 13.19 -15.12
C TYR A 134 -14.49 14.26 -14.14
N ALA A 135 -13.57 15.15 -14.55
CA ALA A 135 -13.08 16.24 -13.70
C ALA A 135 -14.16 17.28 -13.35
N ARG A 136 -15.31 17.26 -14.04
CA ARG A 136 -16.46 18.12 -13.77
C ARG A 136 -17.48 17.49 -12.82
N ALA A 137 -17.36 16.21 -12.51
CA ALA A 137 -18.22 15.56 -11.55
C ALA A 137 -17.61 15.78 -10.16
N PRO A 138 -18.29 16.49 -9.23
CA PRO A 138 -17.77 16.80 -7.89
C PRO A 138 -17.57 15.55 -7.00
N HIS A 139 -17.85 14.36 -7.53
CA HIS A 139 -17.83 13.08 -6.86
C HIS A 139 -16.67 12.19 -7.30
N TYR A 140 -15.65 12.70 -8.02
CA TYR A 140 -14.49 11.86 -8.37
C TYR A 140 -13.16 12.59 -8.21
N LEU A 141 -12.17 11.88 -7.67
CA LEU A 141 -10.80 12.36 -7.46
C LEU A 141 -9.84 11.61 -8.38
N ALA A 142 -9.00 12.36 -9.12
CA ALA A 142 -7.89 11.81 -9.88
C ALA A 142 -6.64 11.73 -8.99
N LEU A 143 -6.07 10.53 -8.83
CA LEU A 143 -4.80 10.35 -8.12
C LEU A 143 -3.64 10.65 -9.07
N THR A 144 -2.83 11.66 -8.72
CA THR A 144 -1.62 12.04 -9.47
C THR A 144 -0.35 11.62 -8.77
N ASP A 145 -0.44 11.32 -7.48
CA ASP A 145 0.69 11.03 -6.60
C ASP A 145 0.46 9.71 -5.83
N ALA A 146 1.45 9.30 -5.05
CA ALA A 146 1.32 8.11 -4.21
C ALA A 146 0.17 8.30 -3.20
N SER A 147 -0.76 7.35 -3.17
CA SER A 147 -2.00 7.48 -2.39
C SER A 147 -2.44 6.15 -1.80
N ARG A 148 -3.09 6.21 -0.64
CA ARG A 148 -3.89 5.11 -0.08
C ARG A 148 -5.37 5.41 -0.14
N PHE A 149 -6.20 4.37 -0.27
CA PHE A 149 -7.66 4.46 -0.17
C PHE A 149 -8.26 3.14 0.34
N ASP A 150 -9.51 3.17 0.83
CA ASP A 150 -10.25 1.95 1.16
C ASP A 150 -10.66 1.23 -0.13
N GLY A 151 -9.82 0.29 -0.57
CA GLY A 151 -10.08 -0.46 -1.79
C GLY A 151 -11.42 -1.17 -1.76
N ARG A 152 -11.83 -1.69 -0.60
CA ARG A 152 -13.05 -2.48 -0.46
C ARG A 152 -14.29 -1.64 -0.70
N SER A 153 -14.32 -0.39 -0.25
CA SER A 153 -15.53 0.43 -0.25
C SER A 153 -15.50 1.57 -1.27
N THR A 154 -14.33 1.94 -1.79
CA THR A 154 -14.17 3.03 -2.75
C THR A 154 -14.22 2.52 -4.18
N ILE A 155 -15.19 3.01 -4.96
CA ILE A 155 -15.22 2.77 -6.40
C ILE A 155 -13.98 3.41 -7.03
N HIS A 156 -13.26 2.64 -7.85
CA HIS A 156 -12.09 3.12 -8.55
C HIS A 156 -12.01 2.55 -9.98
N PHE A 157 -11.41 3.33 -10.88
CA PHE A 157 -11.30 2.99 -12.29
C PHE A 157 -10.21 3.79 -12.99
N THR A 158 -9.95 3.44 -14.25
CA THR A 158 -9.12 4.25 -15.15
C THR A 158 -9.97 4.83 -16.26
N VAL A 159 -9.60 6.00 -16.75
CA VAL A 159 -10.09 6.54 -18.02
C VAL A 159 -9.14 6.14 -19.16
N PRO A 160 -9.53 6.24 -20.45
CA PRO A 160 -8.57 6.13 -21.53
C PRO A 160 -7.41 7.10 -21.33
N ASN A 161 -6.17 6.62 -21.46
CA ASN A 161 -5.00 7.46 -21.28
C ASN A 161 -4.86 8.41 -22.46
N ARG A 162 -5.37 9.63 -22.32
CA ARG A 162 -5.34 10.67 -23.36
C ARG A 162 -4.07 11.51 -23.35
N SER A 163 -3.09 11.16 -22.52
CA SER A 163 -1.77 11.77 -22.57
C SER A 163 -0.95 11.22 -23.74
N THR A 164 0.18 11.85 -24.02
CA THR A 164 1.15 11.37 -25.02
C THR A 164 2.13 10.34 -24.47
N ARG A 165 2.00 9.96 -23.18
CA ARG A 165 2.96 9.10 -22.47
C ARG A 165 2.29 7.84 -21.94
N THR A 166 3.03 6.74 -21.90
CA THR A 166 2.59 5.53 -21.20
C THR A 166 2.63 5.76 -19.70
N ARG A 167 1.52 5.50 -19.02
CA ARG A 167 1.50 5.45 -17.55
C ARG A 167 1.98 4.09 -17.09
N VAL A 168 2.94 4.10 -16.17
CA VAL A 168 3.32 2.92 -15.38
C VAL A 168 3.01 3.23 -13.92
N SER A 169 2.35 2.30 -13.23
CA SER A 169 2.04 2.40 -11.80
C SER A 169 2.13 1.04 -11.14
N ILE A 170 2.36 1.01 -9.83
CA ILE A 170 2.17 -0.19 -9.01
C ILE A 170 0.99 0.01 -8.07
N ASP A 171 0.24 -1.05 -7.83
CA ASP A 171 -0.79 -1.11 -6.79
C ASP A 171 -0.64 -2.38 -5.96
N PHE A 172 -0.85 -2.24 -4.66
CA PHE A 172 -0.81 -3.36 -3.74
C PHE A 172 -1.78 -3.15 -2.58
N ARG A 173 -2.11 -4.27 -1.93
CA ARG A 173 -3.08 -4.32 -0.85
C ARG A 173 -2.40 -4.49 0.48
N VAL A 174 -2.93 -3.81 1.50
CA VAL A 174 -2.53 -3.96 2.90
C VAL A 174 -3.77 -4.15 3.74
N VAL A 175 -3.75 -5.14 4.63
CA VAL A 175 -4.84 -5.47 5.55
C VAL A 175 -4.28 -5.45 6.97
N PRO A 176 -4.79 -4.58 7.84
CA PRO A 176 -4.49 -4.59 9.27
C PRO A 176 -4.79 -5.95 9.90
N GLY A 177 -3.96 -6.39 10.84
CA GLY A 177 -4.09 -7.71 11.45
C GLY A 177 -5.44 -7.94 12.13
N ALA A 178 -5.99 -6.91 12.77
CA ALA A 178 -7.32 -6.94 13.39
C ALA A 178 -8.48 -7.09 12.38
N ARG A 179 -8.22 -6.86 11.10
CA ARG A 179 -9.19 -6.91 10.00
C ARG A 179 -8.92 -8.07 9.03
N PHE A 180 -7.85 -8.81 9.23
CA PHE A 180 -7.46 -9.90 8.36
C PHE A 180 -8.34 -11.13 8.56
N ASP A 181 -8.96 -11.60 7.49
CA ASP A 181 -9.72 -12.84 7.47
C ASP A 181 -8.91 -13.95 6.77
N PRO A 182 -8.40 -14.95 7.51
CA PRO A 182 -7.65 -16.05 6.92
C PRO A 182 -8.49 -16.97 6.02
N SER A 183 -9.83 -16.91 6.13
CA SER A 183 -10.74 -17.70 5.30
C SER A 183 -11.01 -17.09 3.92
N CYS A 184 -10.70 -15.79 3.75
CA CYS A 184 -10.91 -15.11 2.48
C CYS A 184 -10.10 -15.78 1.35
N ARG A 185 -10.62 -15.70 0.12
CA ARG A 185 -10.05 -16.39 -1.04
C ARG A 185 -8.57 -16.07 -1.23
N LEU A 186 -8.18 -14.80 -1.14
CA LEU A 186 -6.80 -14.39 -1.34
C LEU A 186 -5.86 -14.94 -0.26
N ALA A 187 -6.28 -14.94 1.01
CA ALA A 187 -5.50 -15.52 2.11
C ALA A 187 -5.25 -17.02 1.89
N ARG A 188 -6.28 -17.79 1.53
CA ARG A 188 -6.16 -19.24 1.24
C ARG A 188 -5.25 -19.55 0.05
N LEU A 189 -5.18 -18.64 -0.92
CA LEU A 189 -4.26 -18.75 -2.06
C LEU A 189 -2.82 -18.36 -1.70
N GLY A 190 -2.57 -17.92 -0.47
CA GLY A 190 -1.27 -17.43 -0.02
C GLY A 190 -0.91 -16.07 -0.60
N TYR A 191 -1.89 -15.26 -1.00
CA TYR A 191 -1.65 -13.94 -1.62
C TYR A 191 -0.83 -13.00 -0.73
N PHE A 192 -0.97 -13.10 0.59
CA PHE A 192 -0.40 -12.15 1.54
C PHE A 192 0.92 -12.65 2.15
N SER A 193 1.91 -11.76 2.19
CA SER A 193 2.98 -11.79 3.18
C SER A 193 2.50 -11.10 4.47
N ALA A 194 3.22 -11.29 5.58
CA ALA A 194 2.89 -10.65 6.85
C ALA A 194 4.13 -10.02 7.50
N CYS A 195 3.94 -8.88 8.16
CA CYS A 195 4.93 -8.26 9.03
C CYS A 195 4.33 -7.92 10.40
N GLU A 196 5.20 -7.85 11.40
CA GLU A 196 4.85 -7.50 12.78
C GLU A 196 5.80 -6.44 13.32
N ARG A 197 5.26 -5.51 14.10
CA ARG A 197 6.00 -4.48 14.84
C ARG A 197 6.67 -5.14 16.03
N HIS A 198 8.00 -5.17 16.02
CA HIS A 198 8.78 -5.52 17.20
C HIS A 198 9.13 -4.25 17.94
N VAL A 199 8.46 -4.01 19.06
CA VAL A 199 8.95 -3.05 20.06
C VAL A 199 10.14 -3.72 20.74
N GLU A 200 11.35 -3.20 20.55
CA GLU A 200 12.45 -3.55 21.43
C GLU A 200 12.03 -3.10 22.82
N ARG A 201 11.64 -4.06 23.67
CA ARG A 201 11.56 -3.77 25.10
C ARG A 201 12.98 -3.41 25.48
N HIS A 202 13.24 -2.13 25.71
CA HIS A 202 14.29 -1.76 26.64
C HIS A 202 13.96 -2.52 27.92
N VAL A 203 14.59 -3.68 28.09
CA VAL A 203 14.72 -4.28 29.40
C VAL A 203 15.46 -3.18 30.14
N GLU A 204 14.75 -2.45 30.99
CA GLU A 204 15.37 -1.64 32.02
C GLU A 204 16.38 -2.58 32.67
N ARG A 205 17.66 -2.44 32.31
CA ARG A 205 18.71 -3.01 33.13
C ARG A 205 18.44 -2.33 34.45
N HIS A 206 17.97 -3.10 35.43
CA HIS A 206 17.99 -2.69 36.82
C HIS A 206 19.39 -2.16 37.06
N VAL A 207 19.51 -0.83 37.07
CA VAL A 207 20.66 -0.15 37.63
C VAL A 207 20.55 -0.53 39.09
N GLU A 208 21.41 -1.47 39.50
CA GLU A 208 21.67 -1.79 40.89
C GLU A 208 21.63 -0.48 41.69
N PRO A 209 20.84 -0.38 42.77
CA PRO A 209 20.70 0.85 43.51
C PRO A 209 22.09 1.25 44.02
N VAL A 210 22.66 2.30 43.43
CA VAL A 210 23.85 2.94 43.98
C VAL A 210 23.48 3.37 45.39
N SER A 211 24.15 2.77 46.35
CA SER A 211 23.96 2.95 47.78
C SER A 211 23.86 4.43 48.15
N ARG A 212 22.76 4.74 48.85
CA ARG A 212 22.37 6.05 49.38
C ARG A 212 23.55 6.83 49.98
N GLY A 213 23.80 8.01 49.44
CA GLY A 213 24.58 9.08 50.06
C GLY A 213 23.87 10.43 49.95
N ALA A 214 23.30 10.89 51.07
CA ALA A 214 22.90 12.25 51.43
C ALA A 214 21.94 13.06 50.52
N VAL A 215 20.82 13.44 51.15
CA VAL A 215 19.67 14.22 50.67
C VAL A 215 20.01 15.72 50.56
N GLY A 216 19.61 16.34 49.45
CA GLY A 216 19.40 17.79 49.32
C GLY A 216 18.05 18.07 48.66
N PRO A 217 17.31 19.12 49.05
CA PRO A 217 15.96 19.37 48.54
C PRO A 217 16.04 19.93 47.11
N ARG A 218 15.38 19.27 46.15
CA ARG A 218 15.14 19.85 44.82
C ARG A 218 13.66 19.90 44.50
N ASP A 219 13.33 21.10 44.07
CA ASP A 219 12.06 21.69 43.71
C ASP A 219 11.38 20.93 42.56
N GLY A 220 10.06 20.96 42.58
CA GLY A 220 9.21 20.19 41.70
C GLY A 220 9.18 20.72 40.28
N ARG A 221 9.19 19.79 39.32
CA ARG A 221 8.47 19.85 38.05
C ARG A 221 8.35 18.42 37.54
N ARG A 222 7.11 17.94 37.43
CA ARG A 222 6.77 16.68 36.76
C ARG A 222 6.69 16.99 35.28
N ASP A 223 7.69 16.53 34.55
CA ASP A 223 7.63 16.38 33.09
C ASP A 223 7.27 14.91 32.81
N ASP A 224 5.99 14.57 33.02
CA ASP A 224 5.43 13.26 32.65
C ASP A 224 4.37 13.54 31.57
N ASP A 225 4.78 13.61 30.31
CA ASP A 225 3.94 13.47 29.10
C ASP A 225 4.86 13.29 27.87
N ASP A 226 5.83 12.38 27.95
CA ASP A 226 6.47 11.82 26.76
C ASP A 226 5.79 10.48 26.49
N ASP A 227 4.60 10.54 25.87
CA ASP A 227 3.97 9.42 25.18
C ASP A 227 4.85 9.05 23.98
N GLY A 228 6.04 8.53 24.28
CA GLY A 228 7.03 8.08 23.34
C GLY A 228 6.37 7.07 22.44
N ALA A 229 6.03 7.51 21.24
CA ALA A 229 5.59 6.67 20.13
C ALA A 229 6.59 5.54 20.04
N ARG A 230 6.22 4.36 20.56
CA ARG A 230 7.13 3.22 20.72
C ARG A 230 7.73 2.94 19.36
N SER A 231 9.01 3.27 19.18
CA SER A 231 9.77 3.18 17.94
C SER A 231 10.11 1.73 17.60
N GLY A 232 9.10 0.88 17.55
CA GLY A 232 9.24 -0.51 17.13
C GLY A 232 9.44 -0.59 15.62
N LYS A 233 10.40 -1.39 15.18
CA LYS A 233 10.63 -1.69 13.76
C LYS A 233 9.73 -2.83 13.30
N PHE A 234 9.16 -2.73 12.11
CA PHE A 234 8.44 -3.84 11.50
C PHE A 234 9.43 -4.87 10.95
N ARG A 235 9.09 -6.15 11.13
CA ARG A 235 9.85 -7.28 10.58
C ARG A 235 8.89 -8.20 9.87
N LYS A 236 9.33 -8.76 8.75
CA LYS A 236 8.56 -9.80 8.07
C LYS A 236 8.52 -11.07 8.92
N VAL A 237 7.33 -11.63 9.10
CA VAL A 237 7.09 -12.84 9.89
C VAL A 237 6.56 -13.99 9.05
N ALA A 238 6.01 -13.71 7.87
CA ALA A 238 5.58 -14.73 6.93
C ALA A 238 5.74 -14.25 5.48
N SER A 239 6.09 -15.17 4.59
CA SER A 239 6.11 -14.93 3.14
C SER A 239 4.85 -15.49 2.51
N GLY A 240 4.20 -14.70 1.66
CA GLY A 240 3.15 -15.20 0.79
C GLY A 240 3.68 -16.06 -0.37
N ARG A 241 2.76 -16.69 -1.07
CA ARG A 241 3.01 -17.47 -2.30
C ARG A 241 2.90 -16.56 -3.51
N VAL A 242 3.99 -16.51 -4.29
CA VAL A 242 4.00 -15.96 -5.64
C VAL A 242 3.76 -17.10 -6.64
N SER A 243 3.02 -16.86 -7.71
CA SER A 243 2.84 -17.87 -8.77
C SER A 243 4.18 -18.28 -9.38
N LYS A 244 4.39 -19.60 -9.48
CA LYS A 244 5.53 -20.17 -10.21
C LYS A 244 5.44 -20.02 -11.74
N LEU A 245 4.25 -19.75 -12.28
CA LEU A 245 4.00 -19.66 -13.72
C LEU A 245 4.24 -18.26 -14.28
N HIS A 246 3.96 -17.22 -13.50
CA HIS A 246 4.03 -15.85 -14.01
C HIS A 246 4.34 -14.80 -12.95
N GLY A 247 4.80 -15.20 -11.75
CA GLY A 247 5.21 -14.23 -10.73
C GLY A 247 4.08 -13.41 -10.11
N MET A 248 2.81 -13.72 -10.38
CA MET A 248 1.63 -12.98 -9.88
C MET A 248 0.65 -13.94 -9.21
N PRO A 249 -0.07 -13.59 -8.15
CA PRO A 249 -1.04 -14.49 -7.53
C PRO A 249 -2.05 -15.06 -8.56
N HIS A 250 -2.27 -16.38 -8.54
CA HIS A 250 -3.03 -17.09 -9.56
C HIS A 250 -4.54 -16.81 -9.53
N GLU A 251 -5.08 -16.63 -10.75
CA GLU A 251 -6.50 -16.63 -11.17
C GLU A 251 -7.54 -16.08 -10.17
N ALA A 252 -7.51 -14.77 -9.94
CA ALA A 252 -8.77 -14.03 -9.73
C ALA A 252 -9.44 -13.82 -11.10
N LYS A 253 -9.92 -14.88 -11.75
CA LYS A 253 -10.98 -14.68 -12.74
C LYS A 253 -12.21 -14.19 -11.96
N PRO A 254 -12.84 -13.07 -12.34
CA PRO A 254 -14.16 -12.74 -11.80
C PRO A 254 -15.06 -13.92 -12.14
N VAL A 255 -15.64 -14.54 -11.11
CA VAL A 255 -16.82 -15.37 -11.32
C VAL A 255 -17.89 -14.36 -11.69
N VAL A 256 -18.27 -14.32 -12.97
CA VAL A 256 -19.54 -13.71 -13.34
C VAL A 256 -20.58 -14.56 -12.61
N LEU A 257 -21.22 -13.99 -11.59
CA LEU A 257 -22.40 -14.59 -11.02
C LEU A 257 -23.46 -14.50 -12.13
N ASP A 258 -23.62 -15.58 -12.89
CA ASP A 258 -24.78 -15.73 -13.76
C ASP A 258 -26.01 -15.71 -12.84
N GLY A 259 -26.79 -14.63 -12.98
CA GLY A 259 -27.96 -14.36 -12.18
C GLY A 259 -28.92 -15.55 -12.20
N ARG A 260 -29.25 -16.01 -11.00
CA ARG A 260 -30.51 -16.67 -10.70
C ARG A 260 -31.31 -15.76 -9.79
#